data_AF-A0A4V1XE98-F1
#
_entry.id   AF-A0A4V1XE98-F1
#
_cell.length_a   1.000
_cell.length_b   1.000
_cell.length_c   1.000
_cell.angle_alpha   90.00
_cell.angle_beta   90.00
_cell.angle_gamma   90.00
#
_symmetry.space_group_name_H-M   'P 1'
#
loop_
_entity.id
_entity.type
_entity.pdbx_description
1 polymer ?
#
loop_
_entity_poly.entity_id
_entity_poly.type
_entity_poly.pdbx_seq_one_letter_code
_entity_poly.pdbx_strand_id
1 'polypeptide(L)'
;MGSSDLYNEPLPVVAAMCKICIDSCIRYLYNAVEMIDRRSPYLWSLSQGCMTCLLLLWMADSCAALRPFIPGMHAIQSRVLAKLRKWATKGSSFEAEARIVERLQFSDPMRA
;
A
#
# COMPACT_ATOMS: atom_id res chain seq x y z
N MET A 1 41.27 -6.34 5.56
CA MET A 1 40.92 -5.19 4.69
C MET A 1 39.97 -5.71 3.62
N GLY A 2 38.72 -5.32 3.48
CA GLY A 2 37.88 -4.30 4.09
C GLY A 2 36.63 -4.30 3.22
N SER A 3 35.56 -4.97 3.65
CA SER A 3 34.30 -5.07 2.91
C SER A 3 33.15 -5.15 3.92
N SER A 4 33.01 -4.09 4.72
CA SER A 4 31.98 -4.00 5.76
C SER A 4 31.41 -2.58 5.89
N ASP A 5 31.47 -1.79 4.82
CA ASP A 5 30.97 -0.40 4.83
C ASP A 5 29.63 -0.20 4.10
N LEU A 6 29.08 -1.25 3.48
CA LEU A 6 27.79 -1.18 2.76
C LEU A 6 26.55 -1.36 3.65
N TYR A 7 26.72 -1.69 4.95
CA TYR A 7 25.61 -1.83 5.90
C TYR A 7 25.63 -0.75 7.01
N ASN A 8 26.55 0.21 6.92
CA ASN A 8 26.67 1.34 7.85
C ASN A 8 26.04 2.63 7.32
N GLU A 9 25.13 2.55 6.33
CA GLU A 9 24.24 3.67 6.07
C GLU A 9 23.44 3.95 7.34
N PRO A 10 23.44 5.20 7.85
CA PRO A 10 22.91 5.45 9.17
C PRO A 10 21.42 5.15 9.11
N LEU A 11 20.99 4.16 9.91
CA LEU A 11 19.60 3.79 10.18
C LEU A 11 18.60 4.97 10.14
N PRO A 12 18.91 6.18 10.65
CA PRO A 12 18.02 7.35 10.50
C PRO A 12 17.77 7.83 9.07
N VAL A 13 18.74 7.76 8.15
CA VAL A 13 18.55 8.18 6.74
C VAL A 13 17.62 7.21 6.03
N VAL A 14 17.81 5.90 6.22
CA VAL A 14 16.92 4.88 5.66
C VAL A 14 15.51 5.04 6.22
N ALA A 15 15.36 5.24 7.54
CA ALA A 15 14.06 5.48 8.16
C ALA A 15 13.37 6.75 7.62
N ALA A 16 14.12 7.83 7.40
CA ALA A 16 13.59 9.05 6.80
C ALA A 16 13.08 8.82 5.37
N MET A 17 13.81 8.05 4.56
CA MET A 17 13.36 7.68 3.21
C MET A 17 12.13 6.77 3.26
N CYS A 18 12.09 5.78 4.16
CA CYS A 18 10.90 4.94 4.35
C CYS A 18 9.67 5.77 4.70
N LYS A 19 9.81 6.80 5.54
CA LYS A 19 8.71 7.72 5.87
C LYS A 19 8.20 8.46 4.64
N ILE A 20 9.10 8.97 3.79
CA ILE A 20 8.73 9.63 2.53
C ILE A 20 7.98 8.65 1.61
N CYS A 21 8.44 7.40 1.51
CA CYS A 21 7.78 6.36 0.73
C CYS A 21 6.38 6.03 1.26
N ILE A 22 6.21 5.90 2.58
CA ILE A 22 4.92 5.68 3.24
C ILE A 22 3.95 6.82 2.92
N ASP A 23 4.38 8.06 3.14
CA ASP A 23 3.56 9.25 2.85
C ASP A 23 3.17 9.32 1.36
N SER A 24 4.09 8.97 0.48
CA SER A 24 3.85 8.95 -0.97
C SER A 24 2.85 7.87 -1.36
N CYS A 25 2.94 6.67 -0.79
CA CYS A 25 1.99 5.57 -1.02
C CYS A 25 0.58 5.95 -0.55
N ILE A 26 0.46 6.54 0.63
CA ILE A 26 -0.83 6.98 1.17
C ILE A 26 -1.45 8.05 0.26
N ARG A 27 -0.68 9.07 -0.12
CA ARG A 27 -1.16 10.12 -1.05
C ARG A 27 -1.53 9.55 -2.41
N TYR A 28 -0.74 8.61 -2.94
CA TYR A 28 -1.05 7.94 -4.19
C TYR A 28 -2.41 7.25 -4.09
N LEU A 29 -2.67 6.48 -3.03
CA LEU A 29 -3.95 5.79 -2.84
C LEU A 29 -5.14 6.75 -2.84
N TYR A 30 -5.06 7.86 -2.11
CA TYR A 30 -6.15 8.85 -2.06
C TYR A 30 -6.44 9.52 -3.41
N ASN A 31 -5.43 9.67 -4.28
CA ASN A 31 -5.61 10.26 -5.60
C ASN A 31 -6.04 9.21 -6.64
N ALA A 32 -5.37 8.06 -6.67
CA ALA A 32 -5.60 7.00 -7.65
C ALA A 32 -6.96 6.33 -7.48
N VAL A 33 -7.47 6.23 -6.24
CA VAL A 33 -8.77 5.58 -5.96
C VAL A 33 -9.96 6.23 -6.70
N GLU A 34 -9.89 7.54 -6.93
CA GLU A 34 -10.93 8.24 -7.70
C GLU A 34 -10.79 8.02 -9.20
N MET A 35 -9.56 7.79 -9.68
CA MET A 35 -9.27 7.54 -11.08
C MET A 35 -9.67 6.13 -11.51
N ILE A 36 -9.48 5.12 -10.64
CA ILE A 36 -9.91 3.74 -10.92
C ILE A 36 -11.43 3.59 -10.95
N ASP A 37 -12.21 4.58 -10.50
CA ASP A 37 -13.67 4.50 -10.60
C ASP A 37 -14.20 4.69 -12.03
N ARG A 38 -13.36 5.22 -12.93
CA ARG A 38 -13.72 5.53 -14.32
C ARG A 38 -12.95 4.61 -15.27
N ARG A 39 -13.60 4.21 -16.35
CA ARG A 39 -12.93 3.47 -17.43
C ARG A 39 -11.88 4.39 -18.06
N SER A 40 -10.62 3.99 -18.00
CA SER A 40 -9.50 4.70 -18.61
C SER A 40 -8.45 3.72 -19.14
N PRO A 41 -7.57 4.13 -20.07
CA PRO A 41 -6.44 3.31 -20.52
C PRO A 41 -5.48 2.92 -19.38
N TYR A 42 -5.50 3.67 -18.28
CA TYR A 42 -4.62 3.47 -17.12
C TYR A 42 -5.27 2.65 -16.00
N LEU A 43 -6.52 2.22 -16.15
CA LEU A 43 -7.28 1.55 -15.09
C LEU A 43 -6.50 0.36 -14.48
N TRP A 44 -5.92 -0.48 -15.34
CA TRP A 44 -5.12 -1.62 -14.91
C TRP A 44 -3.89 -1.18 -14.10
N SER A 45 -3.08 -0.27 -14.64
CA SER A 45 -1.86 0.20 -13.99
C SER A 45 -2.12 0.92 -12.67
N LEU A 46 -3.19 1.72 -12.61
CA LEU A 46 -3.61 2.42 -11.39
C LEU A 46 -4.07 1.44 -10.31
N SER A 47 -4.80 0.40 -10.70
CA SER A 47 -5.25 -0.65 -9.78
C SER A 47 -4.04 -1.39 -9.21
N GLN A 48 -3.14 -1.88 -10.08
CA GLN A 48 -1.89 -2.51 -9.66
C GLN A 48 -1.03 -1.60 -8.76
N GLY A 49 -0.98 -0.30 -9.06
CA GLY A 49 -0.33 0.70 -8.21
C GLY A 49 -0.97 0.78 -6.82
N CYS A 50 -2.30 0.80 -6.74
CA CYS A 50 -3.03 0.78 -5.48
C CYS A 50 -2.75 -0.50 -4.67
N MET A 51 -2.83 -1.68 -5.30
CA MET A 51 -2.50 -2.95 -4.64
C MET A 51 -1.05 -2.94 -4.12
N THR A 52 -0.10 -2.49 -4.93
CA THR A 52 1.32 -2.42 -4.55
C THR A 52 1.55 -1.49 -3.37
N CYS A 53 0.92 -0.31 -3.36
CA CYS A 53 0.98 0.63 -2.24
C CYS A 53 0.40 0.01 -0.96
N LEU A 54 -0.74 -0.68 -1.05
CA LEU A 54 -1.34 -1.35 0.11
C LEU A 54 -0.44 -2.48 0.65
N LEU A 55 0.18 -3.27 -0.24
CA LEU A 55 1.14 -4.31 0.16
C LEU A 55 2.38 -3.72 0.85
N LEU A 56 2.94 -2.63 0.30
CA LEU A 56 4.08 -1.94 0.90
C LEU A 56 3.75 -1.39 2.29
N LEU A 57 2.58 -0.76 2.43
CA LEU A 57 2.12 -0.23 3.71
C LEU A 57 1.84 -1.36 4.71
N TRP A 58 1.33 -2.51 4.26
CA TRP A 58 1.09 -3.68 5.11
C TRP A 58 2.41 -4.30 5.61
N MET A 59 3.42 -4.37 4.74
CA MET A 59 4.77 -4.79 5.16
C MET A 59 5.41 -3.78 6.13
N ALA A 60 5.21 -2.48 5.90
CA ALA A 60 5.71 -1.44 6.79
C ALA A 60 5.03 -1.46 8.17
N ASP A 61 3.72 -1.75 8.22
CA ASP A 61 2.98 -1.95 9.47
C ASP A 61 3.50 -3.14 10.30
N SER A 62 3.97 -4.18 9.61
CA SER A 62 4.61 -5.35 10.24
C SER A 62 6.00 -5.04 10.81
N CYS A 63 6.59 -3.88 10.48
CA CYS A 63 7.89 -3.45 10.98
C CYS A 63 7.73 -2.51 12.19
N ALA A 64 8.19 -2.94 13.36
CA ALA A 64 8.05 -2.16 14.61
C ALA A 64 8.62 -0.73 14.51
N ALA A 65 9.70 -0.53 13.74
CA ALA A 65 10.32 0.79 13.56
C ALA A 65 9.49 1.73 12.66
N LEU A 66 8.66 1.20 11.76
CA LEU A 66 7.89 1.98 10.79
C LEU A 66 6.40 2.07 11.13
N ARG A 67 5.88 1.13 11.93
CA ARG A 67 4.49 1.08 12.38
C ARG A 67 3.95 2.42 12.92
N PRO A 68 4.70 3.22 13.72
CA PRO A 68 4.20 4.51 14.20
C PRO A 68 3.84 5.53 13.10
N PHE A 69 4.33 5.32 11.88
CA PHE A 69 4.06 6.19 10.74
C PHE A 69 2.88 5.71 9.89
N ILE A 70 2.32 4.52 10.18
CA ILE A 70 1.18 3.96 9.45
C ILE A 70 -0.13 4.41 10.12
N PRO A 71 -0.98 5.21 9.46
CA PRO A 71 -2.28 5.57 9.99
C PRO A 71 -3.25 4.38 9.92
N GLY A 72 -4.46 4.54 10.47
CA GLY A 72 -5.53 3.53 10.32
C GLY A 72 -5.86 3.30 8.84
N MET A 73 -5.43 2.14 8.30
CA MET A 73 -5.49 1.83 6.86
C MET A 73 -6.84 1.27 6.40
N HIS A 74 -7.70 0.84 7.34
CA HIS A 74 -8.96 0.16 7.01
C HIS A 74 -9.87 1.00 6.11
N ALA A 75 -9.96 2.31 6.35
CA ALA A 75 -10.82 3.20 5.56
C ALA A 75 -10.39 3.30 4.10
N ILE A 76 -9.09 3.51 3.84
CA ILE A 76 -8.57 3.63 2.47
C ILE A 76 -8.54 2.28 1.75
N GLN A 77 -8.19 1.19 2.46
CA GLN A 77 -8.28 -0.18 1.93
C GLN A 77 -9.72 -0.50 1.47
N SER A 78 -10.70 -0.21 2.32
CA SER A 78 -12.13 -0.43 1.99
C SER A 78 -12.57 0.37 0.78
N ARG A 79 -12.11 1.63 0.66
CA ARG A 79 -12.42 2.48 -0.50
C ARG A 79 -11.82 1.90 -1.78
N VAL A 80 -10.56 1.51 -1.77
CA VAL A 80 -9.89 0.87 -2.92
C VAL A 80 -10.61 -0.42 -3.31
N LEU A 81 -10.91 -1.27 -2.34
CA LEU A 81 -11.62 -2.53 -2.57
C LEU A 81 -13.00 -2.32 -3.22
N ALA A 82 -13.76 -1.33 -2.74
CA ALA A 82 -15.07 -1.01 -3.31
C ALA A 82 -14.97 -0.59 -4.79
N LYS A 83 -13.91 0.14 -5.18
CA LYS A 83 -13.69 0.54 -6.58
C LYS A 83 -13.19 -0.63 -7.43
N LEU A 84 -12.24 -1.43 -6.95
CA LEU A 84 -11.75 -2.62 -7.66
C LEU A 84 -12.86 -3.63 -7.95
N ARG A 85 -13.78 -3.82 -7.00
CA ARG A 85 -14.93 -4.72 -7.15
C ARG A 85 -15.84 -4.37 -8.33
N LYS A 86 -15.89 -3.11 -8.77
CA LYS A 86 -16.66 -2.71 -9.96
C LYS A 86 -16.12 -3.34 -11.25
N TRP A 87 -14.83 -3.67 -11.27
CA TRP A 87 -14.13 -4.24 -12.41
C TRP A 87 -13.84 -5.74 -12.26
N ALA A 88 -14.09 -6.30 -11.07
CA ALA A 88 -13.87 -7.68 -10.72
C ALA A 88 -14.91 -8.61 -11.37
N THR A 89 -14.75 -8.91 -12.65
CA THR A 89 -15.50 -9.98 -13.32
C THR A 89 -14.90 -11.35 -13.01
N LYS A 90 -15.70 -12.42 -13.09
CA LYS A 90 -15.26 -13.79 -12.77
C LYS A 90 -14.03 -14.18 -13.59
N GLY A 91 -12.94 -14.57 -12.93
CA GLY A 91 -11.69 -14.97 -13.57
C GLY A 91 -10.82 -13.81 -14.06
N SER A 92 -11.22 -12.56 -13.83
CA SER A 92 -10.40 -11.41 -14.16
C SER A 92 -9.24 -11.23 -13.17
N SER A 93 -8.20 -10.55 -13.61
CA SER A 93 -7.11 -10.12 -12.75
C SER A 93 -7.58 -9.16 -11.65
N PHE A 94 -8.57 -8.30 -11.92
CA PHE A 94 -9.19 -7.43 -10.90
C PHE A 94 -9.88 -8.22 -9.79
N GLU A 95 -10.48 -9.36 -10.10
CA GLU A 95 -11.06 -10.25 -9.10
C GLU A 95 -9.98 -10.85 -8.18
N ALA A 96 -8.86 -11.28 -8.74
CA ALA A 96 -7.72 -11.73 -7.95
C ALA A 96 -7.14 -10.60 -7.09
N GLU A 97 -6.97 -9.41 -7.66
CA GLU A 97 -6.49 -8.22 -6.97
C GLU A 97 -7.38 -7.83 -5.79
N ALA A 98 -8.71 -7.78 -6.01
CA ALA A 98 -9.67 -7.49 -4.95
C ALA A 98 -9.59 -8.51 -3.81
N ARG A 99 -9.42 -9.81 -4.12
CA ARG A 99 -9.23 -10.86 -3.11
C ARG A 99 -7.94 -10.69 -2.31
N ILE A 100 -6.85 -10.25 -2.94
CA ILE A 100 -5.59 -9.97 -2.24
C ILE A 100 -5.80 -8.80 -1.29
N VAL A 101 -6.32 -7.67 -1.79
CA VAL A 101 -6.57 -6.46 -1.01
C VAL A 101 -7.51 -6.72 0.16
N GLU A 102 -8.56 -7.52 -0.03
CA GLU A 102 -9.50 -7.90 1.04
C GLU A 102 -8.83 -8.68 2.19
N ARG A 103 -7.79 -9.47 1.88
CA ARG A 103 -7.09 -10.29 2.87
C ARG A 103 -5.99 -9.56 3.63
N LEU A 104 -5.65 -8.33 3.24
CA LEU A 104 -4.67 -7.53 3.97
C LEU A 104 -5.22 -7.15 5.35
N GLN A 105 -4.45 -7.43 6.39
CA GLN A 105 -4.80 -7.15 7.78
C GLN A 105 -3.77 -6.19 8.36
N PHE A 106 -4.17 -4.95 8.56
CA PHE A 106 -3.35 -3.94 9.22
C PHE A 106 -3.57 -3.99 10.74
N SER A 107 -2.53 -3.64 11.48
CA SER A 107 -2.53 -3.51 12.93
C SER A 107 -3.27 -2.23 13.32
N ASP A 108 -4.60 -2.25 13.25
CA ASP A 108 -5.41 -1.08 13.59
C ASP A 108 -5.29 -0.78 15.11
N PRO A 109 -4.89 0.43 15.54
CA PRO A 109 -4.80 0.77 16.96
C PRO A 109 -6.16 0.77 17.69
N MET A 110 -7.29 0.63 17.00
CA MET A 110 -8.64 0.47 17.58
C MET A 110 -9.15 -0.98 17.58
N ARG A 111 -8.25 -1.96 17.72
CA ARG A 111 -8.61 -3.36 18.02
C ARG A 111 -7.85 -3.89 19.25
N ALA A 112 -7.85 -3.08 20.31
CA ALA A 112 -7.47 -3.48 21.67
C ALA A 112 -8.65 -3.19 22.61
#